data_AF-A0A9E4B0F9-F1
#
_entry.id   AF-A0A9E4B0F9-F1
#
_cell.length_a   1.000
_cell.length_b   1.000
_cell.length_c   1.000
_cell.angle_alpha   90.00
_cell.angle_beta   90.00
_cell.angle_gamma   90.00
#
_symmetry.space_group_name_H-M   'P 1'
#
loop_
_entity.id
_entity.type
_entity.pdbx_description
1 polymer ?
#
loop_
_entity_poly.entity_id
_entity_poly.type
_entity_poly.pdbx_seq_one_letter_code
_entity_poly.pdbx_strand_id
1 'polypeptide(L)'
;MALSHFQQATLSYGQACYVEAIQHYLAGLKLGAAQHHYIYADLAKAYEMVGEWDTAVACLDIALRLCPDSPTALRRKARILDEKACYNTLISFDDFKELPPIQFLEQLQVYPTKSPKQVVRSEFFDLTCHSEMNSQAIWNICRLIYRTYSELGEVLGYYPASPVSISITNTNRHATSQRSMPRWASGCYDGGIRLAYCAAGEPVLSILYALLRHEWVHLLIRHLAHGHCPIWLDEGLAQSIARPMFQSERFDLQQAVQMERLLPFAVLNKPFNQLPTKYRKLAYIQSTAVAEFLIQEFGFLKIRKLLHQLGNGTPIEIAIEQVFACSLMEIPFLQESEQMPNPTAI
;
A
#
# COMPACT_ATOMS: atom_id res chain seq x y z
N MET A 1 12.48 18.69 32.12
CA MET A 1 11.31 17.78 32.12
C MET A 1 10.78 17.50 30.70
N ALA A 2 10.48 18.51 29.88
CA ALA A 2 10.03 18.31 28.49
C ALA A 2 11.00 17.49 27.60
N LEU A 3 12.32 17.74 27.70
CA LEU A 3 13.33 17.02 26.90
C LEU A 3 13.29 15.49 27.08
N SER A 4 13.05 15.03 28.31
CA SER A 4 12.94 13.59 28.60
C SER A 4 11.75 12.96 27.85
N HIS A 5 10.64 13.69 27.73
CA HIS A 5 9.50 13.21 26.96
C HIS A 5 9.81 13.12 25.47
N PHE A 6 10.52 14.09 24.88
CA PHE A 6 10.89 14.01 23.46
C PHE A 6 11.91 12.89 23.16
N GLN A 7 12.81 12.59 24.10
CA GLN A 7 13.71 11.44 23.99
C GLN A 7 12.92 10.12 24.01
N GLN A 8 11.96 9.98 24.93
CA GLN A 8 11.08 8.80 24.96
C GLN A 8 10.20 8.71 23.70
N ALA A 9 9.68 9.84 23.21
CA ALA A 9 8.92 9.88 21.97
C ALA A 9 9.75 9.36 20.77
N THR A 10 11.02 9.75 20.70
CA THR A 10 11.95 9.28 19.66
C THR A 10 12.24 7.79 19.78
N LEU A 11 12.43 7.30 21.02
CA LEU A 11 12.65 5.87 21.30
C LEU A 11 11.43 5.03 20.89
N SER A 12 10.23 5.39 21.37
CA SER A 12 8.97 4.74 21.02
C SER A 12 8.73 4.77 19.51
N TYR A 13 9.03 5.88 18.84
CA TYR A 13 8.94 5.96 17.38
C TYR A 13 9.88 4.95 16.70
N GLY A 14 11.14 4.86 17.15
CA GLY A 14 12.12 3.90 16.62
C GLY A 14 11.70 2.45 16.79
N GLN A 15 11.02 2.15 17.90
CA GLN A 15 10.41 0.86 18.22
C GLN A 15 9.06 0.61 17.52
N ALA A 16 8.60 1.55 16.69
CA ALA A 16 7.30 1.52 16.02
C ALA A 16 6.08 1.55 16.96
N CYS A 17 6.25 2.02 18.19
CA CYS A 17 5.18 2.33 19.14
C CYS A 17 4.67 3.78 18.89
N TYR A 18 4.02 4.01 17.75
CA TYR A 18 3.70 5.38 17.30
C TYR A 18 2.69 6.10 18.21
N VAL A 19 1.72 5.38 18.79
CA VAL A 19 0.76 5.99 19.73
C VAL A 19 1.45 6.44 21.02
N GLU A 20 2.36 5.65 21.55
CA GLU A 20 3.18 6.03 22.72
C GLU A 20 4.08 7.22 22.37
N ALA A 21 4.66 7.23 21.17
CA ALA A 21 5.44 8.36 20.69
C ALA A 21 4.60 9.65 20.65
N ILE A 22 3.37 9.59 20.13
CA ILE A 22 2.42 10.72 20.13
C ILE A 22 2.16 11.20 21.57
N GLN A 23 1.86 10.28 22.49
CA GLN A 23 1.60 10.63 23.90
C GLN A 23 2.79 11.34 24.54
N HIS A 24 4.00 10.85 24.29
CA HIS A 24 5.22 11.49 24.79
C HIS A 24 5.47 12.86 24.15
N TYR A 25 5.29 13.03 22.84
CA TYR A 25 5.37 14.35 22.19
C TYR A 25 4.37 15.33 22.80
N LEU A 26 3.11 14.92 22.97
CA LEU A 26 2.06 15.76 23.56
C LEU A 26 2.37 16.11 25.02
N ALA A 27 2.88 15.16 25.82
CA ALA A 27 3.29 15.41 27.20
C ALA A 27 4.46 16.41 27.28
N GLY A 28 5.46 16.27 26.39
CA GLY A 28 6.57 17.21 26.29
C GLY A 28 6.09 18.62 25.93
N LEU A 29 5.19 18.75 24.95
CA LEU A 29 4.62 20.04 24.54
C LEU A 29 3.84 20.71 25.68
N LYS A 30 3.12 19.95 26.52
CA LYS A 30 2.42 20.47 27.71
C LYS A 30 3.37 21.02 28.78
N LEU A 31 4.61 20.55 28.83
CA LEU A 31 5.63 20.95 29.80
C LEU A 31 6.51 22.12 29.32
N GLY A 32 6.15 22.75 28.19
CA GLY A 32 6.92 23.80 27.52
C GLY A 32 7.80 23.24 26.40
N ALA A 33 7.99 24.03 25.33
CA ALA A 33 8.63 23.73 24.04
C ALA A 33 7.72 23.94 22.81
N ALA A 34 6.52 24.51 22.99
CA ALA A 34 5.59 24.85 21.91
C ALA A 34 6.14 25.86 20.89
N GLN A 35 7.29 26.47 21.15
CA GLN A 35 8.00 27.36 20.24
C GLN A 35 8.91 26.63 19.23
N HIS A 36 9.19 25.34 19.43
CA HIS A 36 10.13 24.60 18.60
C HIS A 36 9.44 23.88 17.44
N HIS A 37 9.55 24.45 16.23
CA HIS A 37 8.87 23.94 15.04
C HIS A 37 9.16 22.45 14.71
N TYR A 38 10.39 21.97 14.96
CA TYR A 38 10.79 20.60 14.63
C TYR A 38 10.01 19.55 15.44
N ILE A 39 9.57 19.88 16.66
CA ILE A 39 8.78 18.98 17.52
C ILE A 39 7.42 18.70 16.88
N TYR A 40 6.79 19.72 16.30
CA TYR A 40 5.54 19.56 15.57
C TYR A 40 5.71 18.77 14.27
N ALA A 41 6.86 18.92 13.59
CA ALA A 41 7.16 18.12 12.41
C ALA A 41 7.38 16.63 12.76
N ASP A 42 7.99 16.33 13.90
CA ASP A 42 8.17 14.96 14.40
C ASP A 42 6.88 14.35 14.97
N LEU A 43 6.05 15.16 15.62
CA LEU A 43 4.70 14.76 16.03
C LEU A 43 3.81 14.45 14.82
N ALA A 44 3.86 15.28 13.77
CA ALA A 44 3.15 15.04 12.53
C ALA A 44 3.57 13.70 11.89
N LYS A 45 4.87 13.40 11.90
CA LYS A 45 5.40 12.11 11.45
C LYS A 45 4.81 10.95 12.24
N ALA A 46 4.62 11.09 13.56
CA ALA A 46 3.99 10.03 14.36
C ALA A 46 2.49 9.87 14.05
N TYR A 47 1.75 10.96 13.87
CA TYR A 47 0.34 10.94 13.45
C TYR A 47 0.14 10.32 12.05
N GLU A 48 1.05 10.61 11.12
CA GLU A 48 1.06 9.98 9.80
C GLU A 48 1.12 8.45 9.89
N MET A 49 1.98 7.93 10.77
CA MET A 49 2.16 6.48 10.98
C MET A 49 0.98 5.79 11.67
N VAL A 50 -0.06 6.53 12.08
CA VAL A 50 -1.31 5.96 12.60
C VAL A 50 -2.52 6.34 11.75
N GLY A 51 -2.30 6.90 10.55
CA GLY A 51 -3.36 7.28 9.61
C GLY A 51 -4.08 8.59 9.93
N GLU A 52 -3.65 9.33 10.96
CA GLU A 52 -4.26 10.58 11.42
C GLU A 52 -3.77 11.78 10.60
N TRP A 53 -4.02 11.77 9.29
CA TRP A 53 -3.43 12.71 8.34
C TRP A 53 -3.87 14.16 8.52
N ASP A 54 -5.13 14.40 8.89
CA ASP A 54 -5.61 15.75 9.18
C ASP A 54 -4.88 16.35 10.39
N THR A 55 -4.73 15.55 11.44
CA THR A 55 -3.96 15.94 12.63
C THR A 55 -2.49 16.14 12.31
N ALA A 56 -1.90 15.30 11.44
CA ALA A 56 -0.54 15.46 10.98
C ALA A 56 -0.34 16.77 10.19
N VAL A 57 -1.26 17.11 9.28
CA VAL A 57 -1.24 18.38 8.53
C VAL A 57 -1.38 19.57 9.47
N ALA A 58 -2.29 19.51 10.45
CA ALA A 58 -2.46 20.58 11.44
C ALA A 58 -1.19 20.79 12.29
N CYS A 59 -0.48 19.72 12.65
CA CYS A 59 0.82 19.82 13.31
C CYS A 59 1.85 20.51 12.40
N LEU A 60 1.90 20.18 11.11
CA LEU A 60 2.80 20.83 10.15
C LEU A 60 2.44 22.32 9.94
N ASP A 61 1.17 22.69 10.02
CA ASP A 61 0.74 24.09 9.99
C ASP A 61 1.22 24.87 11.20
N ILE A 62 1.28 24.24 12.38
CA ILE A 62 1.92 24.85 13.55
C ILE A 62 3.43 25.00 13.31
N ALA A 63 4.09 23.95 12.80
CA ALA A 63 5.52 23.99 12.50
C ALA A 63 5.88 25.12 11.52
N LEU A 64 5.10 25.29 10.45
CA LEU A 64 5.31 26.32 9.43
C LEU A 64 4.97 27.73 9.91
N ARG A 65 4.03 27.89 10.85
CA ARG A 65 3.81 29.19 11.51
C ARG A 65 5.01 29.62 12.36
N LEU A 66 5.68 28.66 13.00
CA LEU A 66 6.87 28.93 13.82
C LEU A 66 8.15 29.10 12.98
N CYS A 67 8.24 28.39 11.86
CA CYS A 67 9.37 28.45 10.93
C CYS A 67 8.85 28.24 9.48
N PRO A 68 8.49 29.33 8.78
CA PRO A 68 7.89 29.27 7.44
C PRO A 68 8.76 28.53 6.41
N ASP A 69 10.07 28.70 6.51
CA ASP A 69 11.03 28.14 5.55
C ASP A 69 11.53 26.74 5.93
N SER A 70 10.93 26.09 6.94
CA SER A 70 11.31 24.74 7.39
C SER A 70 11.21 23.72 6.25
N PRO A 71 12.34 23.26 5.67
CA PRO A 71 12.30 22.39 4.49
C PRO A 71 11.66 21.04 4.82
N THR A 72 11.89 20.54 6.03
CA THR A 72 11.29 19.31 6.54
C THR A 72 9.78 19.41 6.64
N ALA A 73 9.24 20.53 7.15
CA ALA A 73 7.80 20.67 7.32
C ALA A 73 7.09 20.86 5.98
N LEU A 74 7.66 21.67 5.07
CA LEU A 74 7.15 21.87 3.71
C LEU A 74 7.08 20.55 2.93
N ARG A 75 8.22 19.84 2.86
CA ARG A 75 8.30 18.56 2.13
C ARG A 75 7.34 17.51 2.69
N ARG A 76 7.23 17.40 4.02
CA ARG A 76 6.31 16.46 4.67
C ARG A 76 4.85 16.81 4.38
N LYS A 77 4.49 18.09 4.51
CA LYS A 77 3.10 18.54 4.27
C LYS A 77 2.70 18.29 2.82
N ALA A 78 3.55 18.64 1.87
CA ALA A 78 3.32 18.38 0.45
C ALA A 78 3.09 16.89 0.19
N ARG A 79 3.94 16.02 0.74
CA ARG A 79 3.79 14.57 0.59
C ARG A 79 2.49 14.02 1.21
N ILE A 80 2.14 14.42 2.43
CA ILE A 80 0.90 13.95 3.08
C ILE A 80 -0.32 14.40 2.29
N LEU A 81 -0.33 15.63 1.76
CA LEU A 81 -1.43 16.13 0.93
C LEU A 81 -1.54 15.38 -0.40
N ASP A 82 -0.42 15.08 -1.05
CA ASP A 82 -0.37 14.26 -2.28
C ASP A 82 -0.91 12.85 -2.05
N GLU A 83 -0.41 12.15 -1.04
CA GLU A 83 -0.89 10.82 -0.66
C GLU A 83 -2.38 10.86 -0.32
N LYS A 84 -2.81 11.80 0.55
CA LYS A 84 -4.21 11.96 0.94
C LYS A 84 -5.12 12.22 -0.26
N ALA A 85 -4.71 13.07 -1.19
CA ALA A 85 -5.47 13.33 -2.41
C ALA A 85 -5.66 12.05 -3.22
N CYS A 86 -4.59 11.26 -3.42
CA CYS A 86 -4.65 10.00 -4.13
C CYS A 86 -5.55 8.97 -3.44
N TYR A 87 -5.50 8.83 -2.12
CA TYR A 87 -6.37 7.88 -1.42
C TYR A 87 -7.84 8.33 -1.41
N ASN A 88 -8.09 9.64 -1.40
CA ASN A 88 -9.45 10.18 -1.52
C ASN A 88 -10.07 9.90 -2.90
N THR A 89 -9.29 9.59 -3.94
CA THR A 89 -9.86 9.19 -5.24
C THR A 89 -10.32 7.73 -5.27
N LEU A 90 -9.86 6.89 -4.33
CA LEU A 90 -10.20 5.46 -4.31
C LEU A 90 -11.59 5.18 -3.76
N ILE A 91 -12.09 6.07 -2.90
CA ILE A 91 -13.38 5.94 -2.24
C ILE A 91 -14.07 7.31 -2.23
N SER A 92 -15.22 7.40 -2.87
CA SER A 92 -16.16 8.53 -2.79
C SER A 92 -17.20 8.29 -1.69
N PHE A 93 -17.76 9.37 -1.11
CA PHE A 93 -18.94 9.26 -0.25
C PHE A 93 -20.14 8.64 -0.99
N ASP A 94 -20.24 8.82 -2.31
CA ASP A 94 -21.30 8.23 -3.13
C ASP A 94 -21.14 6.72 -3.29
N ASP A 95 -19.90 6.22 -3.23
CA ASP A 95 -19.61 4.78 -3.21
C ASP A 95 -20.26 4.12 -1.99
N PHE A 96 -20.66 4.88 -0.97
CA PHE A 96 -21.36 4.36 0.18
C PHE A 96 -22.88 4.57 0.19
N LYS A 97 -23.43 5.30 -0.78
CA LYS A 97 -24.87 5.56 -0.87
C LYS A 97 -25.63 4.49 -1.67
N GLU A 98 -25.02 3.93 -2.71
CA GLU A 98 -25.66 2.91 -3.53
C GLU A 98 -25.58 1.52 -2.90
N LEU A 99 -26.71 0.93 -2.54
CA LEU A 99 -26.73 -0.42 -2.01
C LEU A 99 -26.08 -1.38 -3.03
N PRO A 100 -25.19 -2.29 -2.58
CA PRO A 100 -24.75 -3.41 -3.40
C PRO A 100 -25.96 -4.16 -3.99
N PRO A 101 -25.79 -4.89 -5.10
CA PRO A 101 -26.87 -5.68 -5.67
C PRO A 101 -27.55 -6.54 -4.61
N ILE A 102 -28.89 -6.61 -4.62
CA ILE A 102 -29.68 -7.31 -3.58
C ILE A 102 -29.19 -8.75 -3.39
N GLN A 103 -28.80 -9.42 -4.48
CA GLN A 103 -28.20 -10.75 -4.44
C GLN A 103 -26.99 -10.83 -3.51
N PHE A 104 -26.09 -9.85 -3.53
CA PHE A 104 -24.96 -9.78 -2.61
C PHE A 104 -25.41 -9.63 -1.15
N LEU A 105 -26.43 -8.79 -0.92
CA LEU A 105 -26.97 -8.53 0.42
C LEU A 105 -27.60 -9.78 1.04
N GLU A 106 -28.38 -10.53 0.25
CA GLU A 106 -29.03 -11.77 0.68
C GLU A 106 -28.03 -12.89 1.03
N GLN A 107 -26.82 -12.81 0.47
CA GLN A 107 -25.77 -13.81 0.65
C GLN A 107 -24.82 -13.51 1.82
N LEU A 108 -24.89 -12.30 2.41
CA LEU A 108 -24.08 -11.96 3.58
C LEU A 108 -24.64 -12.59 4.85
N GLN A 109 -23.90 -13.54 5.41
CA GLN A 109 -24.25 -14.18 6.67
C GLN A 109 -23.29 -13.70 7.77
N VAL A 110 -23.81 -12.93 8.72
CA VAL A 110 -23.05 -12.45 9.89
C VAL A 110 -23.27 -13.40 11.06
N TYR A 111 -22.18 -13.98 11.57
CA TYR A 111 -22.23 -14.90 12.68
C TYR A 111 -21.74 -14.22 13.96
N PRO A 112 -22.58 -14.06 15.00
CA PRO A 112 -22.10 -13.64 16.30
C PRO A 112 -21.25 -14.76 16.90
N THR A 113 -19.93 -14.56 16.99
CA THR A 113 -19.04 -15.57 17.57
C THR A 113 -18.79 -15.30 19.07
N LYS A 114 -18.63 -16.37 19.85
CA LYS A 114 -18.12 -16.30 21.25
C LYS A 114 -16.64 -15.91 21.34
N SER A 115 -15.92 -15.88 20.22
CA SER A 115 -14.54 -15.42 20.08
C SER A 115 -14.43 -13.90 19.89
N PRO A 116 -13.29 -13.25 20.18
CA PRO A 116 -13.10 -11.82 19.98
C PRO A 116 -12.91 -11.43 18.50
N LYS A 117 -13.55 -12.11 17.54
CA LYS A 117 -13.43 -11.82 16.10
C LYS A 117 -14.80 -11.88 15.44
N GLN A 118 -15.19 -10.85 14.72
CA GLN A 118 -16.44 -10.87 13.95
C GLN A 118 -16.22 -11.58 12.61
N VAL A 119 -17.11 -12.52 12.26
CA VAL A 119 -17.00 -13.31 11.02
C VAL A 119 -18.20 -13.03 10.13
N VAL A 120 -17.91 -12.65 8.88
CA VAL A 120 -18.90 -12.45 7.81
C VAL A 120 -18.59 -13.40 6.68
N ARG A 121 -19.57 -14.17 6.21
CA ARG A 121 -19.40 -15.12 5.12
C ARG A 121 -20.29 -14.78 3.95
N SER A 122 -19.83 -15.12 2.75
CA SER A 122 -20.57 -15.04 1.48
C SER A 122 -20.05 -16.09 0.51
N GLU A 123 -20.64 -16.20 -0.68
CA GLU A 123 -20.11 -17.04 -1.76
C GLU A 123 -18.78 -16.52 -2.34
N PHE A 124 -18.45 -15.26 -2.11
CA PHE A 124 -17.27 -14.60 -2.67
C PHE A 124 -16.10 -14.54 -1.70
N PHE A 125 -16.37 -14.45 -0.40
CA PHE A 125 -15.35 -14.27 0.63
C PHE A 125 -15.80 -14.71 2.02
N ASP A 126 -14.80 -15.04 2.85
CA ASP A 126 -14.90 -15.23 4.29
C ASP A 126 -14.08 -14.15 5.00
N LEU A 127 -14.74 -13.17 5.61
CA LEU A 127 -14.11 -12.06 6.31
C LEU A 127 -14.05 -12.30 7.81
N THR A 128 -12.86 -12.16 8.39
CA THR A 128 -12.64 -12.17 9.83
C THR A 128 -12.07 -10.82 10.29
N CYS A 129 -12.83 -10.05 11.07
CA CYS A 129 -12.43 -8.75 11.61
C CYS A 129 -12.08 -8.82 13.10
N HIS A 130 -11.30 -7.84 13.58
CA HIS A 130 -11.10 -7.59 15.01
C HIS A 130 -12.44 -7.34 15.73
N SER A 131 -12.61 -7.85 16.96
CA SER A 131 -13.88 -7.76 17.71
C SER A 131 -14.40 -6.34 17.91
N GLU A 132 -13.49 -5.41 18.16
CA GLU A 132 -13.83 -4.02 18.49
C GLU A 132 -14.18 -3.17 17.25
N MET A 133 -14.04 -3.72 16.04
CA MET A 133 -14.42 -3.03 14.81
C MET A 133 -15.93 -2.83 14.76
N ASN A 134 -16.38 -1.60 14.53
CA ASN A 134 -17.80 -1.31 14.53
C ASN A 134 -18.52 -1.91 13.30
N SER A 135 -19.83 -2.17 13.45
CA SER A 135 -20.62 -2.84 12.41
C SER A 135 -20.71 -2.04 11.11
N GLN A 136 -20.66 -0.71 11.15
CA GLN A 136 -20.69 0.13 9.95
C GLN A 136 -19.38 0.04 9.16
N ALA A 137 -18.24 -0.02 9.84
CA ALA A 137 -16.93 -0.21 9.23
C ALA A 137 -16.85 -1.59 8.58
N ILE A 138 -17.31 -2.64 9.27
CA ILE A 138 -17.40 -4.00 8.71
C ILE A 138 -18.30 -4.02 7.47
N TRP A 139 -19.45 -3.34 7.53
CA TRP A 139 -20.34 -3.21 6.38
C TRP A 139 -19.67 -2.53 5.18
N ASN A 140 -19.00 -1.41 5.41
CA ASN A 140 -18.27 -0.70 4.36
C ASN A 140 -17.14 -1.57 3.77
N ILE A 141 -16.45 -2.34 4.61
CA ILE A 141 -15.42 -3.30 4.18
C ILE A 141 -16.02 -4.39 3.28
N CYS A 142 -17.15 -5.00 3.66
CA CYS A 142 -17.83 -5.99 2.81
C CYS A 142 -18.14 -5.46 1.42
N ARG A 143 -18.54 -4.18 1.33
CA ARG A 143 -18.83 -3.52 0.04
C ARG A 143 -17.56 -3.29 -0.78
N LEU A 144 -16.48 -2.88 -0.14
CA LEU A 144 -15.18 -2.71 -0.77
C LEU A 144 -14.62 -4.05 -1.26
N ILE A 145 -14.85 -5.15 -0.52
CA ILE A 145 -14.51 -6.50 -0.98
C ILE A 145 -15.31 -6.89 -2.22
N TYR A 146 -16.63 -6.69 -2.22
CA TYR A 146 -17.45 -6.98 -3.39
C TYR A 146 -17.02 -6.17 -4.61
N ARG A 147 -16.78 -4.86 -4.43
CA ARG A 147 -16.27 -4.00 -5.49
C ARG A 147 -14.93 -4.48 -6.02
N THR A 148 -14.01 -4.88 -5.14
CA THR A 148 -12.72 -5.47 -5.52
C THR A 148 -12.91 -6.73 -6.35
N TYR A 149 -13.74 -7.67 -5.88
CA TYR A 149 -14.06 -8.91 -6.58
C TYR A 149 -14.62 -8.63 -7.98
N SER A 150 -15.59 -7.72 -8.09
CA SER A 150 -16.25 -7.38 -9.35
C SER A 150 -15.30 -6.70 -10.34
N GLU A 151 -14.67 -5.59 -9.93
CA GLU A 151 -13.82 -4.80 -10.80
C GLU A 151 -12.55 -5.54 -11.20
N LEU A 152 -11.85 -6.17 -10.24
CA LEU A 152 -10.59 -6.85 -10.56
C LEU A 152 -10.81 -8.15 -11.32
N GLY A 153 -11.93 -8.83 -11.05
CA GLY A 153 -12.32 -9.99 -11.84
C GLY A 153 -12.64 -9.62 -13.29
N GLU A 154 -13.26 -8.46 -13.52
CA GLU A 154 -13.46 -7.95 -14.87
C GLU A 154 -12.13 -7.54 -15.53
N VAL A 155 -11.29 -6.78 -14.82
CA VAL A 155 -10.01 -6.24 -15.30
C VAL A 155 -9.02 -7.35 -15.67
N LEU A 156 -8.91 -8.41 -14.87
CA LEU A 156 -8.00 -9.53 -15.12
C LEU A 156 -8.69 -10.76 -15.73
N GLY A 157 -10.01 -10.74 -15.90
CA GLY A 157 -10.77 -11.79 -16.58
C GLY A 157 -10.85 -13.10 -15.80
N TYR A 158 -10.75 -13.06 -14.47
CA TYR A 158 -10.82 -14.24 -13.62
C TYR A 158 -11.55 -13.93 -12.31
N TYR A 159 -12.52 -14.77 -11.96
CA TYR A 159 -13.23 -14.73 -10.69
C TYR A 159 -12.88 -15.98 -9.88
N PRO A 160 -12.48 -15.84 -8.61
CA PRO A 160 -12.21 -16.99 -7.74
C PRO A 160 -13.42 -17.92 -7.63
N ALA A 161 -13.21 -19.22 -7.84
CA ALA A 161 -14.27 -20.24 -7.80
C ALA A 161 -14.70 -20.63 -6.37
N SER A 162 -13.97 -20.18 -5.36
CA SER A 162 -14.26 -20.43 -3.95
C SER A 162 -14.09 -19.14 -3.15
N PRO A 163 -14.79 -19.00 -2.01
CA PRO A 163 -14.69 -17.82 -1.18
C PRO A 163 -13.24 -17.50 -0.80
N VAL A 164 -12.81 -16.27 -1.05
CA VAL A 164 -11.49 -15.79 -0.65
C VAL A 164 -11.47 -15.56 0.87
N SER A 165 -10.55 -16.21 1.58
CA SER A 165 -10.37 -15.97 3.01
C SER A 165 -9.68 -14.62 3.23
N ILE A 166 -10.29 -13.73 4.01
CA ILE A 166 -9.81 -12.38 4.30
C ILE A 166 -9.79 -12.18 5.81
N SER A 167 -8.67 -11.74 6.37
CA SER A 167 -8.58 -11.38 7.78
C SER A 167 -8.06 -9.96 7.96
N ILE A 168 -8.69 -9.20 8.85
CA ILE A 168 -8.34 -7.82 9.16
C ILE A 168 -8.07 -7.73 10.65
N THR A 169 -6.83 -7.39 10.98
CA THR A 169 -6.34 -7.34 12.36
C THR A 169 -5.92 -5.93 12.73
N ASN A 170 -6.37 -5.46 13.90
CA ASN A 170 -5.76 -4.30 14.53
C ASN A 170 -4.54 -4.82 15.32
N THR A 171 -3.38 -4.21 15.08
CA THR A 171 -2.14 -4.59 15.76
C THR A 171 -2.03 -4.02 17.18
N ASN A 172 -3.08 -3.36 17.68
CA ASN A 172 -3.21 -2.86 19.05
C ASN A 172 -1.98 -2.06 19.49
N ARG A 173 -1.53 -1.15 18.61
CA ARG A 173 -0.43 -0.19 18.85
C ARG A 173 0.97 -0.79 18.90
N HIS A 174 1.14 -2.08 18.59
CA HIS A 174 2.44 -2.73 18.48
C HIS A 174 2.66 -3.30 17.09
N ALA A 175 3.70 -2.86 16.38
CA ALA A 175 4.02 -3.39 15.06
C ALA A 175 4.39 -4.88 15.16
N THR A 176 3.52 -5.78 14.71
CA THR A 176 3.86 -7.21 14.59
C THR A 176 4.75 -7.38 13.36
N SER A 177 6.04 -7.61 13.59
CA SER A 177 7.00 -7.82 12.52
C SER A 177 6.71 -9.13 11.77
N GLN A 178 6.10 -9.04 10.59
CA GLN A 178 6.27 -10.05 9.54
C GLN A 178 6.46 -9.35 8.20
N ARG A 179 7.64 -9.58 7.60
CA ARG A 179 8.09 -9.30 6.22
C ARG A 179 7.75 -7.93 5.60
N SER A 180 8.81 -7.18 5.29
CA SER A 180 8.95 -6.19 4.19
C SER A 180 7.83 -5.20 3.83
N MET A 181 6.78 -5.05 4.64
CA MET A 181 5.64 -4.16 4.36
C MET A 181 5.67 -2.89 5.23
N PRO A 182 4.98 -1.80 4.83
CA PRO A 182 4.85 -0.59 5.63
C PRO A 182 4.32 -0.92 7.03
N ARG A 183 4.98 -0.40 8.07
CA ARG A 183 4.76 -0.80 9.49
C ARG A 183 3.39 -0.44 10.06
N TRP A 184 2.61 0.38 9.36
CA TRP A 184 1.36 0.98 9.86
C TRP A 184 0.11 0.46 9.14
N ALA A 185 0.28 -0.08 7.93
CA ALA A 185 -0.75 -0.82 7.22
C ALA A 185 -0.04 -1.80 6.26
N SER A 186 -0.28 -3.09 6.41
CA SER A 186 0.37 -4.15 5.61
C SER A 186 -0.64 -5.17 5.13
N GLY A 187 -0.56 -5.53 3.86
CA GLY A 187 -1.21 -6.70 3.30
C GLY A 187 -0.23 -7.86 3.14
N CYS A 188 -0.75 -9.08 3.08
CA CYS A 188 -0.07 -10.18 2.42
C CYS A 188 -1.08 -11.21 1.90
N TYR A 189 -0.75 -11.82 0.78
CA TYR A 189 -1.42 -12.97 0.23
C TYR A 189 -0.51 -14.22 0.31
N ASP A 190 -0.99 -15.28 0.96
CA ASP A 190 -0.28 -16.56 1.06
C ASP A 190 -1.21 -17.78 0.91
N GLY A 191 -2.35 -17.57 0.25
CA GLY A 191 -3.48 -18.51 0.22
C GLY A 191 -4.75 -17.91 0.84
N GLY A 192 -4.60 -16.89 1.68
CA GLY A 192 -5.65 -15.96 2.06
C GLY A 192 -5.11 -14.53 2.10
N ILE A 193 -5.99 -13.54 2.08
CA ILE A 193 -5.64 -12.12 2.21
C ILE A 193 -5.60 -11.76 3.68
N ARG A 194 -4.47 -11.22 4.15
CA ARG A 194 -4.32 -10.76 5.54
C ARG A 194 -3.94 -9.30 5.55
N LEU A 195 -4.80 -8.48 6.13
CA LEU A 195 -4.62 -7.05 6.27
C LEU A 195 -4.40 -6.73 7.76
N ALA A 196 -3.41 -5.90 8.03
CA ALA A 196 -3.14 -5.36 9.35
C ALA A 196 -3.15 -3.84 9.29
N TYR A 197 -3.73 -3.19 10.30
CA TYR A 197 -3.67 -1.75 10.47
C TYR A 197 -3.27 -1.38 11.91
N CYS A 198 -2.66 -0.21 12.06
CA CYS A 198 -2.28 0.36 13.34
C CYS A 198 -3.02 1.70 13.53
N ALA A 199 -4.19 1.66 14.16
CA ALA A 199 -4.95 2.85 14.49
C ALA A 199 -5.49 2.76 15.92
N ALA A 200 -5.64 3.92 16.56
CA ALA A 200 -6.31 4.02 17.86
C ALA A 200 -7.83 3.82 17.76
N GLY A 201 -8.38 3.89 16.54
CA GLY A 201 -9.79 3.66 16.23
C GLY A 201 -9.95 2.82 14.96
N GLU A 202 -10.93 3.17 14.14
CA GLU A 202 -11.25 2.45 12.90
C GLU A 202 -10.17 2.62 11.82
N PRO A 203 -10.02 1.65 10.91
CA PRO A 203 -9.09 1.77 9.80
C PRO A 203 -9.52 2.89 8.85
N VAL A 204 -8.54 3.63 8.31
CA VAL A 204 -8.78 4.52 7.18
C VAL A 204 -9.15 3.67 5.96
N LEU A 205 -10.43 3.70 5.59
CA LEU A 205 -11.00 2.78 4.60
C LEU A 205 -10.30 2.84 3.23
N SER A 206 -9.89 4.02 2.77
CA SER A 206 -9.22 4.17 1.48
C SER A 206 -7.86 3.47 1.42
N ILE A 207 -7.12 3.49 2.53
CA ILE A 207 -5.84 2.80 2.64
C ILE A 207 -6.06 1.29 2.71
N LEU A 208 -7.00 0.86 3.55
CA LEU A 208 -7.38 -0.55 3.66
C LEU A 208 -7.85 -1.09 2.31
N TYR A 209 -8.60 -0.30 1.54
CA TYR A 209 -9.06 -0.65 0.21
C TYR A 209 -7.92 -0.78 -0.80
N ALA A 210 -6.96 0.14 -0.80
CA ALA A 210 -5.76 0.02 -1.63
C ALA A 210 -5.00 -1.28 -1.33
N LEU A 211 -4.81 -1.60 -0.04
CA LEU A 211 -4.15 -2.85 0.37
C LEU A 211 -4.95 -4.09 -0.04
N LEU A 212 -6.27 -4.07 0.16
CA LEU A 212 -7.14 -5.16 -0.27
C LEU A 212 -7.00 -5.41 -1.77
N ARG A 213 -7.08 -4.36 -2.59
CA ARG A 213 -6.90 -4.46 -4.05
C ARG A 213 -5.54 -5.01 -4.41
N HIS A 214 -4.47 -4.53 -3.78
CA HIS A 214 -3.09 -4.99 -4.01
C HIS A 214 -2.96 -6.50 -3.78
N GLU A 215 -3.38 -6.99 -2.60
CA GLU A 215 -3.31 -8.43 -2.28
C GLU A 215 -4.24 -9.27 -3.16
N TRP A 216 -5.37 -8.71 -3.58
CA TRP A 216 -6.28 -9.38 -4.50
C TRP A 216 -5.66 -9.55 -5.89
N VAL A 217 -4.90 -8.56 -6.37
CA VAL A 217 -4.18 -8.68 -7.65
C VAL A 217 -3.16 -9.83 -7.59
N HIS A 218 -2.40 -9.98 -6.50
CA HIS A 218 -1.49 -11.11 -6.32
C HIS A 218 -2.22 -12.46 -6.40
N LEU A 219 -3.41 -12.58 -5.78
CA LEU A 219 -4.24 -13.77 -5.88
C LEU A 219 -4.60 -14.09 -7.34
N LEU A 220 -5.06 -13.09 -8.10
CA LEU A 220 -5.44 -13.29 -9.51
C LEU A 220 -4.23 -13.59 -10.40
N ILE A 221 -3.11 -12.89 -10.22
CA ILE A 221 -1.86 -13.13 -10.96
C ILE A 221 -1.33 -14.53 -10.67
N ARG A 222 -1.31 -14.97 -9.40
CA ARG A 222 -0.86 -16.32 -9.05
C ARG A 222 -1.71 -17.39 -9.72
N HIS A 223 -3.02 -17.17 -9.85
CA HIS A 223 -3.90 -18.07 -10.58
C HIS A 223 -3.59 -18.09 -12.08
N LEU A 224 -3.57 -16.93 -12.72
CA LEU A 224 -3.41 -16.80 -14.18
C LEU A 224 -2.03 -17.24 -14.67
N ALA A 225 -0.98 -16.92 -13.91
CA ALA A 225 0.41 -17.21 -14.24
C ALA A 225 0.95 -18.47 -13.57
N HIS A 226 0.13 -19.23 -12.83
CA HIS A 226 0.53 -20.45 -12.12
C HIS A 226 1.81 -20.32 -11.27
N GLY A 227 2.06 -19.13 -10.72
CA GLY A 227 3.26 -18.83 -9.93
C GLY A 227 4.54 -18.56 -10.74
N HIS A 228 4.47 -18.47 -12.06
CA HIS A 228 5.59 -18.16 -12.95
C HIS A 228 5.73 -16.66 -13.28
N CYS A 229 4.90 -15.79 -12.67
CA CYS A 229 5.02 -14.34 -12.87
C CYS A 229 6.33 -13.82 -12.24
N PRO A 230 7.15 -13.05 -12.97
CA PRO A 230 8.35 -12.43 -12.41
C PRO A 230 7.99 -11.35 -11.38
N ILE A 231 8.84 -11.17 -10.36
CA ILE A 231 8.56 -10.33 -9.19
C ILE A 231 8.19 -8.90 -9.57
N TRP A 232 8.95 -8.28 -10.47
CA TRP A 232 8.68 -6.91 -10.91
C TRP A 232 7.30 -6.75 -11.57
N LEU A 233 6.84 -7.75 -12.33
CA LEU A 233 5.56 -7.67 -13.01
C LEU A 233 4.42 -7.87 -12.02
N ASP A 234 4.56 -8.84 -11.10
CA ASP A 234 3.59 -9.11 -10.05
C ASP A 234 3.40 -7.87 -9.14
N GLU A 235 4.48 -7.35 -8.58
CA GLU A 235 4.47 -6.17 -7.71
C GLU A 235 4.06 -4.90 -8.46
N GLY A 236 4.50 -4.75 -9.72
CA GLY A 236 4.16 -3.62 -10.57
C GLY A 236 2.67 -3.53 -10.87
N LEU A 237 2.07 -4.64 -11.32
CA LEU A 237 0.63 -4.74 -11.59
C LEU A 237 -0.19 -4.60 -10.30
N ALA A 238 0.25 -5.23 -9.21
CA ALA A 238 -0.43 -5.12 -7.92
C ALA A 238 -0.44 -3.67 -7.42
N GLN A 239 0.66 -2.93 -7.57
CA GLN A 239 0.73 -1.53 -7.15
C GLN A 239 -0.07 -0.60 -8.07
N SER A 240 0.01 -0.77 -9.39
CA SER A 240 -0.63 0.14 -10.37
C SER A 240 -2.15 -0.01 -10.39
N ILE A 241 -2.67 -1.22 -10.20
CA ILE A 241 -4.12 -1.49 -10.19
C ILE A 241 -4.76 -1.12 -8.84
N ALA A 242 -3.98 -1.20 -7.75
CA ALA A 242 -4.46 -0.90 -6.40
C ALA A 242 -4.70 0.59 -6.18
N ARG A 243 -3.81 1.45 -6.69
CA ARG A 243 -3.92 2.91 -6.57
C ARG A 243 -3.10 3.64 -7.65
N PRO A 244 -3.42 4.91 -7.95
CA PRO A 244 -2.54 5.76 -8.72
C PRO A 244 -1.16 5.91 -8.08
N MET A 245 -0.12 6.06 -8.90
CA MET A 245 1.20 6.49 -8.43
C MET A 245 1.13 7.91 -7.82
N PHE A 246 1.82 8.13 -6.71
CA PHE A 246 1.90 9.43 -6.05
C PHE A 246 2.81 10.39 -6.83
N GLN A 247 2.59 11.70 -6.70
CA GLN A 247 3.47 12.68 -7.34
C GLN A 247 4.90 12.60 -6.80
N SER A 248 5.05 12.31 -5.51
CA SER A 248 6.37 12.07 -4.90
C SER A 248 7.09 10.84 -5.48
N GLU A 249 6.36 9.79 -5.85
CA GLU A 249 6.93 8.59 -6.49
C GLU A 249 7.34 8.86 -7.94
N ARG A 250 6.53 9.63 -8.68
CA ARG A 250 6.90 10.10 -10.03
C ARG A 250 8.18 10.93 -10.01
N PHE A 251 8.31 11.83 -9.03
CA PHE A 251 9.52 12.62 -8.84
C PHE A 251 10.75 11.73 -8.51
N ASP A 252 10.60 10.77 -7.60
CA ASP A 252 11.66 9.82 -7.27
C ASP A 252 12.11 9.00 -8.49
N LEU A 253 11.17 8.56 -9.33
CA LEU A 253 11.46 7.86 -10.58
C LEU A 253 12.20 8.77 -11.58
N GLN A 254 11.71 10.00 -11.77
CA GLN A 254 12.34 10.97 -12.67
C GLN A 254 13.79 11.26 -12.26
N GLN A 255 14.04 11.44 -10.97
CA GLN A 255 15.39 11.60 -10.44
C GLN A 255 16.25 10.36 -10.68
N ALA A 256 15.70 9.16 -10.49
CA ALA A 256 16.42 7.92 -10.76
C ALA A 256 16.81 7.78 -12.24
N VAL A 257 15.94 8.20 -13.18
CA VAL A 257 16.25 8.25 -14.61
C VAL A 257 17.36 9.25 -14.90
N GLN A 258 17.22 10.50 -14.43
CA GLN A 258 18.17 11.58 -14.70
C GLN A 258 19.57 11.31 -14.13
N MET A 259 19.64 10.58 -13.02
CA MET A 259 20.89 10.25 -12.35
C MET A 259 21.44 8.87 -12.75
N GLU A 260 20.84 8.20 -13.73
CA GLU A 260 21.22 6.85 -14.20
C GLU A 260 21.25 5.81 -13.05
N ARG A 261 20.22 5.84 -12.20
CA ARG A 261 20.07 4.97 -11.00
C ARG A 261 18.92 3.99 -11.08
N LEU A 262 18.35 3.78 -12.26
CA LEU A 262 17.37 2.72 -12.44
C LEU A 262 18.00 1.37 -12.07
N LEU A 263 17.18 0.51 -11.47
CA LEU A 263 17.60 -0.82 -11.09
C LEU A 263 17.64 -1.70 -12.35
N PRO A 264 18.71 -2.51 -12.52
CA PRO A 264 18.77 -3.58 -13.50
C PRO A 264 17.54 -4.48 -13.53
N PHE A 265 17.17 -4.98 -14.71
CA PHE A 265 16.14 -6.00 -14.84
C PHE A 265 16.44 -7.24 -13.98
N ALA A 266 17.69 -7.72 -13.99
CA ALA A 266 18.12 -8.86 -13.19
C ALA A 266 17.97 -8.64 -11.66
N VAL A 267 17.95 -7.38 -11.22
CA VAL A 267 17.72 -7.01 -9.82
C VAL A 267 16.23 -6.93 -9.52
N LEU A 268 15.45 -6.34 -10.43
CA LEU A 268 13.98 -6.28 -10.33
C LEU A 268 13.33 -7.66 -10.38
N ASN A 269 13.98 -8.66 -10.99
CA ASN A 269 13.47 -10.02 -11.00
C ASN A 269 13.75 -10.80 -9.70
N LYS A 270 14.49 -10.23 -8.74
CA LYS A 270 14.73 -10.84 -7.41
C LYS A 270 13.64 -10.42 -6.42
N PRO A 271 13.33 -11.26 -5.40
CA PRO A 271 12.43 -10.87 -4.32
C PRO A 271 12.86 -9.55 -3.66
N PHE A 272 11.99 -8.54 -3.64
CA PHE A 272 12.34 -7.20 -3.14
C PHE A 272 12.74 -7.20 -1.66
N ASN A 273 12.27 -8.16 -0.87
CA ASN A 273 12.68 -8.33 0.52
C ASN A 273 14.17 -8.74 0.68
N GLN A 274 14.80 -9.28 -0.36
CA GLN A 274 16.23 -9.60 -0.40
C GLN A 274 17.09 -8.40 -0.82
N LEU A 275 16.47 -7.35 -1.38
CA LEU A 275 17.20 -6.13 -1.74
C LEU A 275 17.60 -5.34 -0.49
N PRO A 276 18.73 -4.61 -0.54
CA PRO A 276 19.07 -3.64 0.49
C PRO A 276 17.94 -2.62 0.66
N THR A 277 17.59 -2.26 1.90
CA THR A 277 16.44 -1.40 2.24
C THR A 277 16.35 -0.12 1.41
N LYS A 278 17.51 0.50 1.09
CA LYS A 278 17.58 1.72 0.29
C LYS A 278 17.07 1.59 -1.16
N TYR A 279 17.11 0.39 -1.75
CA TYR A 279 16.68 0.14 -3.13
C TYR A 279 15.24 -0.35 -3.22
N ARG A 280 14.65 -0.85 -2.12
CA ARG A 280 13.30 -1.44 -2.14
C ARG A 280 12.25 -0.46 -2.64
N LYS A 281 12.28 0.79 -2.14
CA LYS A 281 11.32 1.82 -2.57
C LYS A 281 11.40 2.04 -4.08
N LEU A 282 12.61 2.17 -4.63
CA LEU A 282 12.80 2.35 -6.06
C LEU A 282 12.36 1.11 -6.86
N ALA A 283 12.59 -0.10 -6.35
CA ALA A 283 12.15 -1.33 -7.01
C ALA A 283 10.63 -1.37 -7.20
N TYR A 284 9.86 -1.03 -6.16
CA TYR A 284 8.41 -0.89 -6.26
C TYR A 284 8.03 0.20 -7.27
N ILE A 285 8.55 1.43 -7.12
CA ILE A 285 8.21 2.56 -8.00
C ILE A 285 8.50 2.26 -9.48
N GLN A 286 9.70 1.74 -9.76
CA GLN A 286 10.13 1.42 -11.12
C GLN A 286 9.25 0.31 -11.72
N SER A 287 8.95 -0.73 -10.95
CA SER A 287 8.07 -1.82 -11.39
C SER A 287 6.64 -1.34 -11.65
N THR A 288 6.11 -0.45 -10.80
CA THR A 288 4.81 0.19 -11.03
C THR A 288 4.80 0.99 -12.33
N ALA A 289 5.86 1.76 -12.61
CA ALA A 289 5.97 2.54 -13.84
C ALA A 289 6.00 1.66 -15.10
N VAL A 290 6.73 0.53 -15.04
CA VAL A 290 6.73 -0.46 -16.13
C VAL A 290 5.33 -1.04 -16.33
N ALA A 291 4.65 -1.43 -15.25
CA ALA A 291 3.29 -1.97 -15.33
C ALA A 291 2.27 -0.94 -15.85
N GLU A 292 2.35 0.31 -15.40
CA GLU A 292 1.52 1.41 -15.91
C GLU A 292 1.73 1.61 -17.41
N PHE A 293 2.99 1.62 -17.89
CA PHE A 293 3.31 1.68 -19.31
C PHE A 293 2.69 0.51 -20.09
N LEU A 294 2.86 -0.72 -19.62
CA LEU A 294 2.31 -1.90 -20.30
C LEU A 294 0.78 -1.87 -20.37
N ILE A 295 0.12 -1.41 -19.31
CA ILE A 295 -1.34 -1.25 -19.28
C ILE A 295 -1.79 -0.15 -20.25
N GLN A 296 -1.10 0.99 -20.27
CA GLN A 296 -1.47 2.14 -21.10
C GLN A 296 -1.27 1.86 -22.59
N GLU A 297 -0.15 1.26 -22.97
CA GLU A 297 0.18 1.00 -24.37
C GLU A 297 -0.55 -0.22 -24.95
N PHE A 298 -0.67 -1.30 -24.17
CA PHE A 298 -1.17 -2.58 -24.69
C PHE A 298 -2.54 -2.99 -24.16
N GLY A 299 -3.00 -2.39 -23.07
CA GLY A 299 -4.30 -2.67 -22.45
C GLY A 299 -4.36 -4.01 -21.72
N PHE A 300 -5.38 -4.16 -20.87
CA PHE A 300 -5.54 -5.35 -20.03
C PHE A 300 -5.72 -6.67 -20.79
N LEU A 301 -6.27 -6.65 -22.01
CA LEU A 301 -6.40 -7.88 -22.81
C LEU A 301 -5.03 -8.49 -23.14
N LYS A 302 -4.03 -7.67 -23.42
CA LYS A 302 -2.66 -8.14 -23.67
C LYS A 302 -1.97 -8.54 -22.38
N ILE A 303 -2.19 -7.82 -21.27
CA ILE A 303 -1.71 -8.23 -19.93
C ILE A 303 -2.23 -9.63 -19.58
N ARG A 304 -3.52 -9.92 -19.78
CA ARG A 304 -4.09 -11.26 -19.53
C ARG A 304 -3.40 -12.34 -20.38
N LYS A 305 -3.19 -12.06 -21.68
CA LYS A 305 -2.47 -12.98 -22.58
C LYS A 305 -1.04 -13.24 -22.11
N LEU A 306 -0.34 -12.21 -21.65
CA LEU A 306 1.00 -12.34 -21.05
C LEU A 306 0.96 -13.25 -19.83
N LEU A 307 0.05 -13.00 -18.87
CA LEU A 307 -0.06 -13.82 -17.66
C LEU A 307 -0.36 -15.28 -17.99
N HIS A 308 -1.23 -15.58 -18.96
CA HIS A 308 -1.48 -16.95 -19.41
C HIS A 308 -0.27 -17.61 -20.09
N GLN A 309 0.50 -16.87 -20.91
CA GLN A 309 1.75 -17.37 -21.49
C GLN A 309 2.75 -17.75 -20.40
N LEU A 310 2.92 -16.90 -19.39
CA LEU A 310 3.74 -17.21 -18.20
C LEU A 310 3.19 -18.44 -17.47
N GLY A 311 1.86 -18.55 -17.33
CA GLY A 311 1.19 -19.72 -16.77
C GLY A 311 1.54 -21.04 -17.48
N ASN A 312 1.73 -20.98 -18.79
CA ASN A 312 2.15 -22.14 -19.61
C ASN A 312 3.66 -22.43 -19.54
N GLY A 313 4.42 -21.66 -18.76
CA GLY A 313 5.87 -21.81 -18.60
C GLY A 313 6.70 -21.12 -19.67
N THR A 314 6.10 -20.27 -20.51
CA THR A 314 6.85 -19.47 -21.49
C THR A 314 7.75 -18.47 -20.74
N PRO A 315 9.07 -18.42 -21.01
CA PRO A 315 9.96 -17.43 -20.44
C PRO A 315 9.48 -16.00 -20.69
N ILE A 316 9.70 -15.08 -19.74
CA ILE A 316 9.15 -13.72 -19.78
C ILE A 316 9.58 -12.94 -21.03
N GLU A 317 10.83 -13.09 -21.45
CA GLU A 317 11.37 -12.44 -22.65
C GLU A 317 10.59 -12.87 -23.90
N ILE A 318 10.40 -14.17 -24.06
CA ILE A 318 9.65 -14.76 -25.18
C ILE A 318 8.18 -14.37 -25.10
N ALA A 319 7.58 -14.39 -23.91
CA ALA A 319 6.18 -14.05 -23.71
C ALA A 319 5.90 -12.58 -24.06
N ILE A 320 6.81 -11.66 -23.70
CA ILE A 320 6.75 -10.24 -24.08
C ILE A 320 6.83 -10.07 -25.59
N GLU A 321 7.81 -10.71 -26.25
CA GLU A 321 7.96 -10.64 -27.71
C GLU A 321 6.70 -11.13 -28.44
N GLN A 322 6.15 -12.28 -28.03
CA GLN A 322 4.95 -12.84 -28.65
C GLN A 322 3.69 -12.01 -28.41
N VAL A 323 3.54 -11.40 -27.24
CA VAL A 323 2.32 -10.70 -26.85
C VAL A 323 2.34 -9.24 -27.27
N PHE A 324 3.46 -8.55 -27.08
CA PHE A 324 3.60 -7.11 -27.30
C PHE A 324 4.31 -6.74 -28.60
N ALA A 325 4.94 -7.71 -29.28
CA ALA A 325 5.72 -7.50 -30.50
C ALA A 325 6.89 -6.49 -30.29
N CYS A 326 7.44 -6.45 -29.08
CA CYS A 326 8.66 -5.74 -28.72
C CYS A 326 9.53 -6.64 -27.84
N SER A 327 10.82 -6.35 -27.78
CA SER A 327 11.75 -6.99 -26.87
C SER A 327 11.62 -6.41 -25.45
N LEU A 328 12.08 -7.19 -24.47
CA LEU A 328 12.10 -6.77 -23.07
C LEU A 328 12.85 -5.44 -22.85
N MET A 329 13.92 -5.20 -23.62
CA MET A 329 14.77 -4.01 -23.48
C MET A 329 14.22 -2.77 -24.17
N GLU A 330 13.16 -2.91 -24.99
CA GLU A 330 12.43 -1.77 -25.54
C GLU A 330 11.38 -1.23 -24.57
N ILE A 331 11.08 -1.96 -23.49
CA ILE A 331 10.14 -1.51 -22.46
C ILE A 331 10.82 -0.42 -21.59
N PRO A 332 10.22 0.78 -21.48
CA PRO A 332 10.76 1.86 -20.67
C PRO A 332 11.01 1.43 -19.22
N PHE A 333 12.04 2.03 -18.63
CA PHE A 333 12.49 1.76 -17.26
C PHE A 333 13.04 0.35 -17.01
N LEU A 334 13.11 -0.54 -18.00
CA LEU A 334 13.90 -1.78 -17.93
C LEU A 334 15.27 -1.56 -18.58
N GLN A 335 16.31 -2.13 -17.96
CA GLN A 335 17.69 -1.96 -18.41
C GLN A 335 18.49 -3.24 -18.18
N GLU A 336 19.40 -3.53 -19.12
CA GLU A 336 20.18 -4.76 -19.16
C GLU A 336 21.40 -4.77 -18.22
N SER A 337 21.85 -3.60 -17.76
CA SER A 337 23.04 -3.46 -16.90
C SER A 337 23.03 -4.45 -15.74
N GLU A 338 24.13 -5.18 -15.49
CA GLU A 338 24.22 -6.11 -14.34
C GLU A 338 24.65 -5.42 -13.04
N GLN A 339 25.13 -4.17 -13.13
CA GLN A 339 25.71 -3.46 -11.99
C GLN A 339 24.66 -2.60 -11.28
N MET A 340 24.59 -2.76 -9.97
CA MET A 340 23.78 -1.89 -9.11
C MET A 340 24.33 -0.45 -9.13
N PRO A 341 23.47 0.58 -9.18
CA PRO A 341 23.93 1.96 -9.20
C PRO A 341 24.70 2.33 -7.92
N ASN A 342 25.77 3.13 -8.10
CA ASN A 342 26.76 3.44 -7.08
C ASN A 342 26.12 4.13 -5.85
N PRO A 343 26.28 3.58 -4.63
CA PRO A 343 25.53 4.02 -3.46
C PRO A 343 25.92 5.36 -2.83
N THR A 344 27.03 5.98 -3.24
CA THR A 344 27.57 7.22 -2.61
C THR A 344 27.10 8.52 -3.25
N ALA A 345 26.19 8.47 -4.22
CA ALA A 345 25.66 9.67 -4.87
C ALA A 345 24.36 10.20 -4.21
N ILE A 346 24.10 9.85 -2.94
CA ILE A 346 22.90 10.22 -2.16
C ILE A 346 23.06 11.57 -1.50
#